data_AF-A0A6I8PMJ0-F1
#
_entry.id   AF-A0A6I8PMJ0-F1
#
_cell.length_a   1.000
_cell.length_b   1.000
_cell.length_c   1.000
_cell.angle_alpha   90.00
_cell.angle_beta   90.00
_cell.angle_gamma   90.00
#
_symmetry.space_group_name_H-M   'P 1'
#
loop_
_entity.id
_entity.type
_entity.pdbx_description
1 polymer ?
#
loop_
_entity_poly.entity_id
_entity_poly.type
_entity_poly.pdbx_seq_one_letter_code
_entity_poly.pdbx_strand_id
1 'polypeptide(L)'
;MEAAGVGDIGDTGVGAASGAASATVRELLQDECYADFLSQDFDVKAYTSQSIHQAVIAEQLAKLAQGISQLDKELHLQVVTRHEDLLAQATGIESLEGVLQMMQTRIGALQGAVDRIRVKIVDPYNKIVGRTAQLARLQLSLAYSARRKCSIDAMDTLNLERSSTVKSASRPTLTPLSFFCI
;
A
#
# COMPACT_ATOMS: atom_id res chain seq x y z
N MET A 1 27.40 -6.15 28.14
CA MET A 1 26.70 -4.94 27.67
C MET A 1 25.30 -5.41 27.34
N GLU A 2 24.47 -5.39 28.38
CA GLU A 2 23.09 -5.86 28.39
C GLU A 2 22.22 -4.68 27.92
N ALA A 3 21.33 -4.90 26.96
CA ALA A 3 20.35 -3.90 26.55
C ALA A 3 19.00 -4.59 26.31
N ALA A 4 18.11 -4.34 27.27
CA ALA A 4 16.65 -4.15 27.19
C ALA A 4 15.97 -4.58 25.89
N GLY A 5 14.87 -5.32 25.90
CA GLY A 5 13.82 -5.38 26.92
C GLY A 5 12.52 -5.56 26.13
N VAL A 6 11.87 -6.70 26.35
CA VAL A 6 10.67 -7.15 25.66
C VAL A 6 9.55 -6.13 25.83
N GLY A 7 9.07 -5.57 24.72
CA GLY A 7 7.82 -4.82 24.68
C GLY A 7 6.65 -5.79 24.76
N ASP A 8 6.25 -6.10 25.98
CA ASP A 8 5.00 -6.76 26.32
C ASP A 8 3.84 -5.90 25.78
N ILE A 9 3.19 -6.37 24.71
CA ILE A 9 1.90 -5.84 24.29
C ILE A 9 0.89 -6.47 25.23
N GLY A 10 0.80 -5.89 26.43
CA GLY A 10 -0.31 -6.10 27.33
C GLY A 10 -1.58 -5.58 26.65
N ASP A 11 -2.36 -6.48 26.08
CA ASP A 11 -3.78 -6.23 25.79
C ASP A 11 -4.53 -6.20 27.12
N THR A 12 -4.37 -5.06 27.81
CA THR A 12 -5.07 -4.76 29.05
C THR A 12 -6.51 -4.40 28.73
N GLY A 13 -7.38 -5.41 28.85
CA GLY A 13 -8.61 -5.31 29.63
C GLY A 13 -9.51 -4.11 29.37
N VAL A 14 -10.25 -4.13 28.25
CA VAL A 14 -11.43 -3.24 28.06
C VAL A 14 -12.75 -4.00 28.28
N GLY A 15 -12.70 -5.30 28.60
CA GLY A 15 -13.91 -6.11 28.85
C GLY A 15 -14.36 -6.19 30.32
N ALA A 16 -13.55 -5.76 31.29
CA ALA A 16 -13.79 -6.09 32.70
C ALA A 16 -14.88 -5.24 33.37
N ALA A 17 -14.97 -3.94 33.05
CA ALA A 17 -15.92 -3.03 33.68
C ALA A 17 -17.37 -3.25 33.21
N SER A 18 -17.58 -3.48 31.90
CA SER A 18 -18.90 -3.79 31.34
C SER A 18 -19.42 -5.17 31.80
N GLY A 19 -18.53 -6.10 32.09
CA GLY A 19 -18.90 -7.41 32.64
C GLY A 19 -19.35 -7.34 34.10
N ALA A 20 -18.72 -6.48 34.90
CA ALA A 20 -19.03 -6.32 36.32
C ALA A 20 -20.41 -5.70 36.57
N ALA A 21 -20.79 -4.68 35.81
CA ALA A 21 -22.08 -4.01 35.97
C ALA A 21 -23.27 -4.83 35.40
N SER A 22 -23.03 -5.61 34.34
CA SER A 22 -24.01 -6.62 33.89
C SER A 22 -24.13 -7.76 34.91
N ALA A 23 -23.06 -8.07 35.64
CA ALA A 23 -23.09 -9.05 36.71
C ALA A 23 -23.89 -8.55 37.93
N THR A 24 -23.74 -7.29 38.35
CA THR A 24 -24.51 -6.71 39.48
C THR A 24 -26.00 -6.60 39.16
N VAL A 25 -26.37 -6.16 37.96
CA VAL A 25 -27.79 -6.15 37.53
C VAL A 25 -28.34 -7.58 37.44
N ARG A 26 -27.54 -8.54 36.97
CA ARG A 26 -27.93 -9.96 36.92
C ARG A 26 -28.09 -10.56 38.32
N GLU A 27 -27.26 -10.18 39.28
CA GLU A 27 -27.34 -10.59 40.68
C GLU A 27 -28.58 -10.00 41.36
N LEU A 28 -28.93 -8.74 41.06
CA LEU A 28 -30.15 -8.09 41.54
C LEU A 28 -31.42 -8.76 40.98
N LEU A 29 -31.38 -9.23 39.73
CA LEU A 29 -32.47 -9.98 39.08
C LEU A 29 -32.55 -11.47 39.46
N GLN A 30 -31.52 -12.00 40.13
CA GLN A 30 -31.50 -13.37 40.66
C GLN A 30 -32.13 -13.48 42.04
N ASP A 31 -32.47 -12.36 42.68
CA ASP A 31 -33.16 -12.36 43.96
C ASP A 31 -34.57 -12.96 43.78
N GLU A 32 -34.90 -13.96 44.59
CA GLU A 32 -36.16 -14.71 44.56
C GLU A 32 -37.39 -13.78 44.64
N CYS A 33 -37.23 -12.59 45.25
CA CYS A 33 -38.28 -11.60 45.35
C CYS A 33 -38.64 -10.89 44.04
N TYR A 34 -37.79 -10.96 43.01
CA TYR A 34 -38.05 -10.40 41.68
C TYR A 34 -38.43 -11.45 40.62
N ALA A 35 -38.32 -12.75 40.95
CA ALA A 35 -38.62 -13.85 40.03
C ALA A 35 -40.07 -13.82 39.52
N ASP A 36 -41.02 -13.47 40.38
CA ASP A 36 -42.44 -13.34 40.03
C ASP A 36 -42.66 -12.27 38.94
N PHE A 37 -41.92 -11.15 39.01
CA PHE A 37 -41.98 -10.05 38.04
C PHE A 37 -41.33 -10.40 36.69
N LEU A 38 -40.48 -11.42 36.64
CA LEU A 38 -39.79 -11.87 35.41
C LEU A 38 -40.58 -12.94 34.63
N SER A 39 -41.69 -13.43 35.20
CA SER A 39 -42.57 -14.39 34.54
C SER A 39 -43.32 -13.76 33.35
N GLN A 40 -43.45 -14.48 32.23
CA GLN A 40 -44.15 -13.98 31.04
C GLN A 40 -45.67 -13.80 31.25
N ASP A 41 -46.24 -14.47 32.25
CA ASP A 41 -47.67 -14.44 32.59
C ASP A 41 -47.97 -13.64 33.87
N PHE A 42 -47.12 -12.66 34.21
CA PHE A 42 -47.29 -11.87 35.43
C PHE A 42 -48.64 -11.13 35.47
N ASP A 43 -49.55 -11.60 36.32
CA ASP A 43 -50.83 -10.95 36.56
C ASP A 43 -50.76 -10.00 37.76
N VAL A 44 -50.69 -8.71 37.46
CA VAL A 44 -50.71 -7.60 38.44
C VAL A 44 -51.92 -7.72 39.37
N LYS A 45 -53.08 -8.18 38.90
CA LYS A 45 -54.32 -8.22 39.69
C LYS A 45 -54.29 -9.34 40.72
N ALA A 46 -53.87 -10.55 40.31
CA ALA A 46 -53.67 -11.67 41.23
C ALA A 46 -52.58 -11.36 42.25
N TYR A 47 -51.46 -10.78 41.82
CA TYR A 47 -50.34 -10.42 42.70
C TYR A 47 -50.72 -9.36 43.75
N THR A 48 -51.47 -8.33 43.33
CA THR A 48 -51.95 -7.28 44.23
C THR A 48 -52.98 -7.83 45.22
N SER A 49 -53.89 -8.70 44.77
CA SER A 49 -54.86 -9.38 45.63
C SER A 49 -54.17 -10.25 46.69
N GLN A 50 -53.20 -11.08 46.28
CA GLN A 50 -52.37 -11.91 47.16
C GLN A 50 -51.63 -11.05 48.20
N SER A 51 -51.05 -9.93 47.78
CA SER A 51 -50.30 -9.01 48.63
C SER A 51 -51.19 -8.25 49.63
N ILE A 52 -52.43 -7.93 49.23
CA ILE A 52 -53.47 -7.37 50.12
C ILE A 52 -53.88 -8.40 51.17
N HIS A 53 -54.11 -9.65 50.76
CA HIS A 53 -54.48 -10.74 51.66
C HIS A 53 -53.39 -11.07 52.68
N GLN A 54 -52.11 -10.95 52.31
CA GLN A 54 -50.98 -11.15 53.21
C GLN A 54 -50.63 -9.90 54.04
N ALA A 55 -51.28 -8.75 53.78
CA ALA A 55 -51.03 -7.46 54.44
C ALA A 55 -49.59 -6.92 54.33
N VAL A 56 -48.83 -7.36 53.31
CA VAL A 56 -47.40 -7.02 53.12
C VAL A 56 -47.19 -5.89 52.09
N ILE A 57 -48.26 -5.20 51.70
CA ILE A 57 -48.26 -4.21 50.58
C ILE A 57 -47.19 -3.12 50.76
N ALA A 58 -47.06 -2.57 51.97
CA ALA A 58 -46.13 -1.47 52.23
C ALA A 58 -44.66 -1.92 52.12
N GLU A 59 -44.35 -3.14 52.57
CA GLU A 59 -43.01 -3.71 52.49
C GLU A 59 -42.65 -4.10 51.05
N GLN A 60 -43.59 -4.69 50.31
CA GLN A 60 -43.46 -4.99 48.88
C GLN A 60 -43.21 -3.73 48.04
N LEU A 61 -43.97 -2.66 48.27
CA LEU A 61 -43.77 -1.37 47.60
C LEU A 61 -42.43 -0.71 47.97
N ALA A 62 -42.02 -0.80 49.24
CA ALA A 62 -40.74 -0.27 49.68
C ALA A 62 -39.56 -1.02 49.03
N LYS A 63 -39.65 -2.35 48.93
CA LYS A 63 -38.64 -3.19 48.23
C LYS A 63 -38.58 -2.87 46.74
N LEU A 64 -39.72 -2.72 46.07
CA LEU A 64 -39.75 -2.35 44.66
C LEU A 64 -39.16 -0.95 44.42
N ALA A 65 -39.52 0.04 45.25
CA ALA A 65 -38.96 1.39 45.17
C ALA A 65 -37.43 1.39 45.40
N GLN A 66 -36.96 0.56 46.32
CA GLN A 66 -35.53 0.34 46.57
C GLN A 66 -34.85 -0.32 45.37
N GLY A 67 -35.43 -1.38 44.78
CA GLY A 67 -34.91 -2.04 43.59
C GLY A 67 -34.83 -1.12 42.38
N ILE A 68 -35.86 -0.30 42.15
CA ILE A 68 -35.86 0.75 41.11
C ILE A 68 -34.73 1.74 41.35
N SER A 69 -34.56 2.22 42.59
CA SER A 69 -33.50 3.18 42.93
C SER A 69 -32.09 2.58 42.81
N GLN A 70 -31.93 1.27 43.04
CA GLN A 70 -30.67 0.56 42.84
C GLN A 70 -30.37 0.35 41.36
N LEU A 71 -31.38 -0.04 40.57
CA LEU A 71 -31.25 -0.16 39.12
C LEU A 71 -30.94 1.18 38.45
N ASP A 72 -31.56 2.27 38.92
CA ASP A 72 -31.30 3.63 38.43
C ASP A 72 -29.85 4.06 38.67
N LYS A 73 -29.31 3.80 39.87
CA LYS A 73 -27.90 4.06 40.18
C LYS A 73 -26.96 3.25 39.30
N GLU A 74 -27.25 1.96 39.13
CA GLU A 74 -26.41 1.06 38.36
C GLU A 74 -26.45 1.40 36.86
N LEU A 75 -27.63 1.73 36.34
CA LEU A 75 -27.80 2.21 34.97
C LEU A 75 -27.05 3.52 34.75
N HIS A 76 -27.10 4.45 35.72
CA HIS A 76 -26.35 5.70 35.63
C HIS A 76 -24.83 5.44 35.62
N LEU A 77 -24.34 4.55 36.50
CA LEU A 77 -22.93 4.15 36.51
C LEU A 77 -22.50 3.50 35.19
N GLN A 78 -23.32 2.62 34.61
CA GLN A 78 -23.05 1.98 33.32
C GLN A 78 -23.04 2.97 32.16
N VAL A 79 -23.99 3.89 32.14
CA VAL A 79 -24.07 4.93 31.10
C VAL A 79 -22.86 5.85 31.19
N VAL A 80 -22.50 6.31 32.39
CA VAL A 80 -21.36 7.22 32.61
C VAL A 80 -20.03 6.52 32.30
N THR A 81 -19.82 5.29 32.76
CA THR A 81 -18.58 4.54 32.46
C THR A 81 -18.42 4.27 30.97
N ARG A 82 -19.49 3.82 30.31
CA ARG A 82 -19.45 3.56 28.87
C ARG A 82 -19.24 4.82 28.03
N HIS A 83 -19.64 6.00 28.54
CA HIS A 83 -19.37 7.27 27.86
C HIS A 83 -17.91 7.69 27.92
N GLU A 84 -17.23 7.51 29.06
CA GLU A 84 -15.79 7.75 29.18
C GLU A 84 -15.00 6.82 28.25
N ASP A 85 -15.38 5.55 28.17
CA ASP A 85 -14.73 4.59 27.25
C ASP A 85 -14.96 4.96 25.78
N LEU A 86 -16.17 5.40 25.40
CA LEU A 86 -16.47 5.84 24.04
C LEU A 86 -15.70 7.13 23.67
N LEU A 87 -15.53 8.06 24.61
CA LEU A 87 -14.73 9.27 24.44
C LEU A 87 -13.23 8.94 24.32
N ALA A 88 -12.72 8.04 25.15
CA ALA A 88 -11.36 7.54 25.06
C ALA A 88 -11.10 6.83 23.72
N GLN A 89 -12.05 6.04 23.23
CA GLN A 89 -11.98 5.43 21.90
C GLN A 89 -12.02 6.47 20.78
N ALA A 90 -12.91 7.46 20.85
CA ALA A 90 -13.02 8.52 19.85
C ALA A 90 -11.75 9.37 19.75
N THR A 91 -11.17 9.76 20.89
CA THR A 91 -9.89 10.50 20.96
C THR A 91 -8.71 9.62 20.50
N GLY A 92 -8.75 8.31 20.76
CA GLY A 92 -7.78 7.35 20.23
C GLY A 92 -7.82 7.25 18.70
N ILE A 93 -9.02 7.27 18.10
CA ILE A 93 -9.21 7.26 16.64
C ILE A 93 -8.70 8.56 16.02
N GLU A 94 -9.00 9.71 16.61
CA GLU A 94 -8.51 11.02 16.15
C GLU A 94 -6.97 11.09 16.13
N SER A 95 -6.30 10.52 17.14
CA SER A 95 -4.84 10.40 17.17
C SER A 95 -4.31 9.57 16.01
N LEU A 96 -4.97 8.45 15.69
CA LEU A 96 -4.59 7.59 14.56
C LEU A 96 -4.81 8.27 13.21
N GLU A 97 -5.87 9.07 13.07
CA GLU A 97 -6.11 9.91 11.89
C GLU A 97 -4.95 10.90 11.67
N GLY A 98 -4.44 11.51 12.74
CA GLY A 98 -3.23 12.36 12.68
C GLY A 98 -2.00 11.62 12.15
N VAL A 99 -1.78 10.36 12.59
CA VAL A 99 -0.68 9.51 12.08
C VAL A 99 -0.88 9.16 10.60
N LEU A 100 -2.10 8.80 10.19
CA LEU A 100 -2.44 8.52 8.80
C LEU A 100 -2.20 9.74 7.91
N GLN A 101 -2.55 10.93 8.38
CA GLN A 101 -2.31 12.18 7.65
C GLN A 101 -0.82 12.51 7.53
N MET A 102 -0.02 12.21 8.56
CA MET A 102 1.44 12.27 8.48
C MET A 102 2.00 11.27 7.45
N MET A 103 1.51 10.04 7.42
CA MET A 103 1.91 9.05 6.42
C MET A 103 1.56 9.51 5.00
N GLN A 104 0.34 10.02 4.79
CA GLN A 104 -0.10 10.55 3.50
C GLN A 104 0.83 11.67 3.01
N THR A 105 1.22 12.58 3.90
CA THR A 105 2.15 13.67 3.58
C THR A 105 3.52 13.14 3.17
N ARG A 106 4.05 12.12 3.88
CA ARG A 106 5.32 11.47 3.54
C ARG A 106 5.26 10.74 2.20
N ILE A 107 4.16 10.05 1.92
CA ILE A 107 3.92 9.38 0.64
C ILE A 107 3.91 10.41 -0.49
N GLY A 108 3.24 11.55 -0.32
CA GLY A 108 3.25 12.64 -1.28
C GLY A 108 4.66 13.20 -1.52
N ALA A 109 5.46 13.37 -0.47
CA ALA A 109 6.85 13.81 -0.59
C ALA A 109 7.73 12.79 -1.35
N LEU A 110 7.54 11.49 -1.10
CA LEU A 110 8.21 10.40 -1.79
C LEU A 110 7.80 10.33 -3.27
N GLN A 111 6.51 10.44 -3.58
CA GLN A 111 6.02 10.51 -4.95
C GLN A 111 6.67 11.68 -5.70
N GLY A 112 6.68 12.87 -5.10
CA GLY A 112 7.38 14.02 -5.68
C GLY A 112 8.89 13.80 -5.85
N ALA A 113 9.54 13.06 -4.97
CA ALA A 113 10.96 12.70 -5.13
C ALA A 113 11.18 11.74 -6.29
N VAL A 114 10.33 10.72 -6.44
CA VAL A 114 10.36 9.78 -7.57
C VAL A 114 10.11 10.50 -8.89
N ASP A 115 9.15 11.42 -8.95
CA ASP A 115 8.89 12.22 -10.15
C ASP A 115 10.11 13.09 -10.54
N ARG A 116 10.76 13.71 -9.55
CA ARG A 116 12.02 14.45 -9.79
C ARG A 116 13.13 13.53 -10.31
N ILE A 117 13.25 12.32 -9.78
CA ILE A 117 14.22 11.32 -10.25
C ILE A 117 13.89 10.91 -11.69
N ARG A 118 12.61 10.69 -12.00
CA ARG A 118 12.15 10.36 -13.35
C ARG A 118 12.58 11.43 -14.36
N VAL A 119 12.31 12.69 -14.07
CA VAL A 119 12.75 13.82 -14.93
C VAL A 119 14.27 13.87 -15.03
N LYS A 120 14.99 13.68 -13.92
CA LYS A 120 16.46 13.74 -13.91
C LYS A 120 17.17 12.55 -14.56
N ILE A 121 16.49 11.42 -14.78
CA ILE A 121 17.11 10.20 -15.29
C ILE A 121 16.50 9.78 -16.63
N VAL A 122 15.18 9.68 -16.72
CA VAL A 122 14.50 9.16 -17.91
C VAL A 122 14.62 10.14 -19.08
N ASP A 123 14.46 11.44 -18.84
CA ASP A 123 14.57 12.44 -19.91
C ASP A 123 15.98 12.49 -20.53
N PRO A 124 17.09 12.59 -19.74
CA PRO A 124 18.42 12.54 -20.33
C PRO A 124 18.73 11.20 -20.97
N TYR A 125 18.24 10.07 -20.42
CA TYR A 125 18.38 8.77 -21.06
C TYR A 125 17.77 8.77 -22.46
N ASN A 126 16.53 9.24 -22.61
CA ASN A 126 15.87 9.34 -23.91
C ASN A 126 16.62 10.24 -24.88
N LYS A 127 17.18 11.37 -24.39
CA LYS A 127 18.03 12.26 -25.21
C LYS A 127 19.30 11.55 -25.69
N ILE A 128 19.95 10.77 -24.83
CA ILE A 128 21.15 10.00 -25.19
C ILE A 128 20.80 8.95 -26.24
N VAL A 129 19.74 8.16 -26.02
CA VAL A 129 19.29 7.15 -27.00
C VAL A 129 19.00 7.78 -28.36
N GLY A 130 18.31 8.93 -28.39
CA GLY A 130 18.06 9.67 -29.62
C GLY A 130 19.35 10.12 -30.33
N ARG A 131 20.31 10.66 -29.59
CA ARG A 131 21.61 11.08 -30.13
C ARG A 131 22.46 9.90 -30.61
N THR A 132 22.47 8.79 -29.89
CA THR A 132 23.18 7.56 -30.30
C THR A 132 22.58 6.97 -31.57
N ALA A 133 21.25 6.99 -31.72
CA ALA A 133 20.59 6.59 -32.95
C ALA A 133 20.96 7.51 -34.13
N GLN A 134 21.06 8.83 -33.91
CA GLN A 134 21.54 9.77 -34.93
C GLN A 134 22.99 9.49 -35.32
N LEU A 135 23.88 9.28 -34.34
CA LEU A 135 25.28 8.95 -34.60
C LEU A 135 25.43 7.65 -35.39
N ALA A 136 24.68 6.60 -35.04
CA ALA A 136 24.68 5.33 -35.76
C ALA A 136 24.25 5.50 -37.23
N ARG A 137 23.23 6.31 -37.50
CA ARG A 137 22.79 6.63 -38.87
C ARG A 137 23.89 7.35 -39.66
N LEU A 138 24.60 8.29 -39.03
CA LEU A 138 25.72 8.99 -39.66
C LEU A 138 26.88 8.02 -39.95
N GLN A 139 27.24 7.17 -38.98
CA GLN A 139 28.29 6.15 -39.17
C GLN A 139 27.98 5.22 -40.33
N LEU A 140 26.71 4.80 -40.49
CA LEU A 140 26.28 3.99 -41.63
C LEU A 140 26.44 4.74 -42.96
N SER A 141 26.05 6.01 -43.01
CA SER A 141 26.22 6.83 -44.22
C SER A 141 27.70 6.99 -44.62
N LEU A 142 28.57 7.20 -43.62
CA LEU A 142 30.01 7.29 -43.82
C LEU A 142 30.58 5.97 -44.32
N ALA A 143 30.23 4.85 -43.68
CA ALA A 143 30.66 3.52 -44.10
C ALA A 143 30.23 3.19 -45.53
N TYR A 144 29.00 3.53 -45.92
CA TYR A 144 28.52 3.36 -47.30
C TYR A 144 29.32 4.22 -48.29
N SER A 145 29.55 5.49 -47.98
CA SER A 145 30.31 6.40 -48.85
C SER A 145 31.76 5.97 -49.03
N ALA A 146 32.42 5.49 -47.96
CA ALA A 146 33.78 4.97 -48.00
C ALA A 146 33.86 3.68 -48.83
N ARG A 147 32.89 2.77 -48.66
CA ARG A 147 32.80 1.55 -49.47
C ARG A 147 32.63 1.87 -50.95
N ARG A 148 31.78 2.84 -51.29
CA ARG A 148 31.62 3.30 -52.67
C ARG A 148 32.92 3.90 -53.22
N LYS A 149 33.59 4.77 -52.46
CA LYS A 149 34.87 5.37 -52.87
C LYS A 149 35.93 4.31 -53.16
N CYS A 150 36.11 3.33 -52.26
CA CYS A 150 37.04 2.22 -52.47
C CYS A 150 36.69 1.41 -53.73
N SER A 151 35.41 1.16 -54.00
CA SER A 151 34.98 0.48 -55.23
C SER A 151 35.30 1.28 -56.50
N ILE A 152 35.20 2.61 -56.46
CA ILE A 152 35.57 3.48 -57.59
C ILE A 152 37.09 3.47 -57.78
N ASP A 153 37.85 3.71 -56.71
CA ASP A 153 39.32 3.71 -56.74
C ASP A 153 39.87 2.35 -57.25
N ALA A 154 39.21 1.22 -56.91
CA ALA A 154 39.53 -0.10 -57.44
C ALA A 154 39.21 -0.24 -58.94
N MET A 155 38.08 0.28 -59.42
CA MET A 155 37.76 0.27 -60.85
C MET A 155 38.72 1.13 -61.67
N ASP A 156 39.12 2.29 -61.16
CA ASP A 156 40.11 3.15 -61.82
C ASP A 156 41.48 2.47 -61.92
N THR A 157 41.88 1.76 -60.87
CA THR A 157 43.12 0.97 -60.85
C THR A 157 43.11 -0.12 -61.93
N LEU A 158 42.03 -0.91 -62.01
CA LEU A 158 41.87 -1.96 -63.04
C LEU A 158 41.82 -1.38 -64.46
N ASN A 159 41.19 -0.22 -64.66
CA ASN A 159 41.11 0.43 -65.97
C ASN A 159 42.47 0.95 -66.43
N LEU A 160 43.27 1.52 -65.52
CA LEU A 160 44.63 1.94 -65.80
C LEU A 160 45.53 0.74 -66.14
N GLU A 161 45.42 -0.35 -65.39
CA GLU A 161 46.13 -1.61 -65.65
C GLU A 161 45.75 -2.17 -67.04
N ARG A 162 44.46 -2.17 -67.38
CA ARG A 162 43.96 -2.57 -68.72
C ARG A 162 44.46 -1.66 -69.84
N SER A 163 44.55 -0.34 -69.63
CA SER A 163 45.12 0.57 -70.63
C SER A 163 46.61 0.33 -70.85
N SER A 164 47.35 -0.09 -69.82
CA SER A 164 48.77 -0.43 -69.93
C SER A 164 48.99 -1.74 -70.70
N THR A 165 48.15 -2.76 -70.49
CA THR A 165 48.22 -4.04 -71.21
C THR A 165 47.74 -3.94 -72.66
N VAL A 166 46.77 -3.07 -72.98
CA VAL A 166 46.35 -2.78 -74.37
C VAL A 166 47.43 -2.02 -75.15
N LYS A 167 48.15 -1.07 -74.52
CA LYS A 167 49.30 -0.40 -75.15
C LYS A 167 50.47 -1.36 -75.42
N SER A 168 50.68 -2.38 -74.59
CA SER A 168 51.67 -3.43 -74.87
C SER A 168 51.20 -4.44 -75.94
N ALA A 169 49.90 -4.68 -76.08
CA ALA A 169 49.34 -5.57 -77.11
C ALA A 169 49.22 -4.92 -78.51
N SER A 170 49.20 -3.59 -78.61
CA SER A 170 49.19 -2.84 -79.88
C SER A 170 50.57 -2.67 -80.53
N ARG A 171 51.64 -3.24 -79.98
CA ARG A 171 52.91 -3.39 -80.70
C ARG A 171 52.89 -4.72 -81.45
N PRO A 172 52.71 -4.76 -82.78
CA PRO A 172 52.94 -5.99 -83.52
C PRO A 172 54.46 -6.14 -83.59
N THR A 173 55.04 -7.00 -82.75
CA THR A 173 56.34 -7.58 -83.09
C THR A 173 56.07 -8.72 -84.05
N LEU A 174 56.01 -8.35 -85.33
CA LEU A 174 56.41 -9.22 -86.42
C LEU A 174 57.70 -9.92 -86.02
N THR A 175 57.70 -11.25 -86.00
CA THR A 175 58.94 -12.01 -86.12
C THR A 175 59.55 -11.74 -87.50
N PRO A 176 60.88 -11.87 -87.65
CA PRO A 176 61.41 -13.12 -88.17
C PRO A 176 62.64 -13.59 -87.37
N LEU A 177 62.76 -14.88 -87.05
CA LEU A 177 63.47 -15.86 -87.88
C LEU A 177 64.84 -15.37 -88.40
N SER A 178 65.88 -15.91 -87.74
CA SER A 178 67.16 -16.38 -88.29
C SER A 178 68.39 -15.45 -88.36
N PHE A 179 69.54 -16.09 -88.09
CA PHE A 179 70.95 -15.74 -88.41
C PHE A 179 71.75 -14.82 -87.46
N PHE A 180 72.61 -15.40 -86.62
CA PHE A 180 74.10 -15.50 -86.75
C PHE A 180 74.68 -16.00 -85.39
N CYS A 181 75.20 -17.22 -85.26
CA CYS A 181 76.57 -17.67 -85.59
C CYS A 181 77.68 -16.91 -84.82
N ILE A 182 78.13 -17.49 -83.69
CA ILE A 182 79.52 -17.88 -83.33
C ILE A 182 79.41 -18.86 -82.16
#